data_AF-A0A356NR91-F1
#
_entry.id   AF-A0A356NR91-F1
#
_cell.length_a   1.000
_cell.length_b   1.000
_cell.length_c   1.000
_cell.angle_alpha   90.00
_cell.angle_beta   90.00
_cell.angle_gamma   90.00
#
_symmetry.space_group_name_H-M   'P 1'
#
loop_
_entity.id
_entity.type
_entity.pdbx_description
1 polymer ?
#
loop_
_entity_poly.entity_id
_entity_poly.type
_entity_poly.pdbx_seq_one_letter_code
_entity_poly.pdbx_strand_id
1 'polypeptide(L)'
;LGASSPVTIAGCVAQTTAETLAGMVLVHLAAPDGTAIFGPRPMVTDLRTGAMSGGGGEQAKLTAAAMSMAQFYGLPNSTIAGATDSKVPDAQSGYEKCLTVTLALQAGADIITQAAGAQASLMGASLEAYIIDNDMLGSILSAHTAIDVSPETLNLTAMQAAITGAGHFLGEAETLARMNSDFLYPQIGDRRSIAEWQDAGGLTVWDRAHEQVRAILDAPPADVIASSTTDRIIETFGLPALGTY
;
A
#
# COMPACT_ATOMS: atom_id res chain seq x y z
N LEU A 1 0.96 12.35 18.00
CA LEU A 1 0.03 13.47 18.13
C LEU A 1 -0.90 13.23 19.30
N GLY A 2 -0.85 14.10 20.31
CA GLY A 2 -1.77 14.05 21.45
C GLY A 2 -1.25 13.31 22.69
N ALA A 3 -0.13 12.61 22.59
CA ALA A 3 0.55 11.95 23.72
C ALA A 3 2.02 12.40 23.82
N SER A 4 2.88 11.93 22.93
CA SER A 4 4.32 12.26 22.87
C SER A 4 4.66 13.53 22.09
N SER A 5 3.66 14.17 21.49
CA SER A 5 3.78 15.43 20.75
C SER A 5 2.49 16.25 20.90
N PRO A 6 2.50 17.58 20.63
CA PRO A 6 1.32 18.41 20.69
C PRO A 6 0.12 17.82 19.96
N VAL A 7 -1.08 18.07 20.48
CA VAL A 7 -2.34 17.64 19.85
C VAL A 7 -2.64 18.39 18.54
N THR A 8 -1.95 19.50 18.28
CA THR A 8 -2.08 20.24 17.03
C THR A 8 -1.26 19.58 15.93
N ILE A 9 -1.85 19.39 14.75
CA ILE A 9 -1.15 18.78 13.60
C ILE A 9 0.14 19.53 13.28
N ALA A 10 0.10 20.86 13.21
CA ALA A 10 1.28 21.67 12.92
C ALA A 10 2.40 21.49 13.96
N GLY A 11 2.05 21.49 15.25
CA GLY A 11 3.02 21.28 16.33
C GLY A 11 3.62 19.87 16.28
N CYS A 12 2.79 18.86 16.04
CA CYS A 12 3.24 17.48 15.88
C CYS A 12 4.20 17.33 14.69
N VAL A 13 3.84 17.86 13.51
CA VAL A 13 4.68 17.77 12.30
C VAL A 13 6.00 18.50 12.51
N ALA A 14 5.98 19.71 13.07
CA ALA A 14 7.19 20.46 13.37
C ALA A 14 8.12 19.68 14.32
N GLN A 15 7.57 19.11 15.39
CA GLN A 15 8.34 18.32 16.34
C GLN A 15 8.94 17.07 15.68
N THR A 16 8.14 16.24 15.00
CA THR A 16 8.63 14.99 14.40
C THR A 16 9.63 15.25 13.26
N THR A 17 9.46 16.35 12.54
CA THR A 17 10.42 16.80 11.53
C THR A 17 11.76 17.16 12.18
N ALA A 18 11.75 17.97 13.24
CA ALA A 18 12.96 18.35 13.96
C ALA A 18 13.69 17.14 14.56
N GLU A 19 12.96 16.20 15.16
CA GLU A 19 13.51 14.94 15.69
C GLU A 19 14.19 14.12 14.59
N THR A 20 13.53 13.99 13.43
CA THR A 20 14.06 13.24 12.28
C THR A 20 15.35 13.88 11.75
N LEU A 21 15.34 15.20 11.55
CA LEU A 21 16.52 15.93 11.08
C LEU A 21 17.68 15.83 12.07
N ALA A 22 17.42 15.92 13.38
CA ALA A 22 18.45 15.75 14.41
C ALA A 22 19.09 14.35 14.34
N GLY A 23 18.29 13.30 14.12
CA GLY A 23 18.78 11.94 13.91
C GLY A 23 19.67 11.82 12.66
N MET A 24 19.25 12.43 11.55
CA MET A 24 20.05 12.45 10.32
C MET A 24 21.39 13.19 10.50
N VAL A 25 21.38 14.33 11.19
CA VAL A 25 22.62 15.06 11.53
C VAL A 25 23.55 14.17 12.35
N LEU A 26 23.02 13.45 13.34
CA LEU A 26 23.83 12.53 14.15
C LEU A 26 24.49 11.42 13.29
N VAL A 27 23.75 10.85 12.34
CA VAL A 27 24.29 9.86 11.39
C VAL A 27 25.46 10.44 10.62
N HIS A 28 25.31 11.62 10.02
CA HIS A 28 26.36 12.24 9.22
C HIS A 28 27.55 12.75 10.04
N LEU A 29 27.36 13.07 11.32
CA LEU A 29 28.45 13.40 12.24
C LEU A 29 29.27 12.15 12.61
N ALA A 30 28.60 11.01 12.81
CA ALA A 30 29.27 9.75 13.15
C ALA A 30 29.93 9.10 11.93
N ALA A 31 29.29 9.18 10.77
CA ALA A 31 29.76 8.64 9.50
C ALA A 31 29.41 9.63 8.37
N PRO A 32 30.37 10.45 7.91
CA PRO A 32 30.12 11.44 6.85
C PRO A 32 29.54 10.85 5.57
N ASP A 33 29.95 9.63 5.22
CA ASP A 33 29.46 8.88 4.04
C ASP A 33 28.23 8.00 4.36
N GLY A 34 27.69 8.09 5.58
CA GLY A 34 26.52 7.34 6.01
C GLY A 34 25.26 7.76 5.27
N THR A 35 24.35 6.81 5.03
CA THR A 35 23.06 7.07 4.40
C THR A 35 21.95 7.13 5.45
N ALA A 36 20.99 8.04 5.25
CA ALA A 36 19.82 8.17 6.11
C ALA A 36 18.58 8.53 5.28
N ILE A 37 17.42 8.01 5.69
CA ILE A 37 16.12 8.29 5.07
C ILE A 37 15.34 9.20 6.01
N PHE A 38 14.77 10.29 5.47
CA PHE A 38 13.91 11.19 6.21
C PHE A 38 12.58 10.49 6.54
N GLY A 39 12.45 9.99 7.76
CA GLY A 39 11.32 9.17 8.18
C GLY A 39 10.56 9.70 9.39
N PRO A 40 9.88 10.86 9.32
CA PRO A 40 9.03 11.31 10.40
C PRO A 40 7.83 10.35 10.55
N ARG A 41 7.59 9.86 11.78
CA ARG A 41 6.51 8.90 12.09
C ARG A 41 5.50 9.46 13.07
N PRO A 42 4.80 10.57 12.75
CA PRO A 42 3.74 11.07 13.60
C PRO A 42 2.54 10.12 13.55
N MET A 43 2.15 9.59 14.72
CA MET A 43 0.96 8.75 14.88
C MET A 43 -0.07 9.42 15.79
N VAL A 44 -1.34 9.31 15.44
CA VAL A 44 -2.47 9.79 16.25
C VAL A 44 -2.73 8.83 17.42
N THR A 45 -3.05 9.43 18.56
CA THR A 45 -3.59 8.72 19.73
C THR A 45 -5.08 9.07 19.85
N ASP A 46 -5.95 8.06 20.00
CA ASP A 46 -7.34 8.30 20.38
C ASP A 46 -7.37 8.82 21.82
N LEU A 47 -7.70 10.10 21.98
CA LEU A 47 -7.65 10.79 23.28
C LEU A 47 -8.66 10.25 24.30
N ARG A 48 -9.67 9.48 23.87
CA ARG A 48 -10.68 8.89 24.75
C ARG A 48 -10.17 7.62 25.42
N THR A 49 -9.32 6.87 24.72
CA THR A 49 -8.87 5.54 25.13
C THR A 49 -7.38 5.49 25.44
N GLY A 50 -6.61 6.47 24.95
CA GLY A 50 -5.15 6.46 24.98
C GLY A 50 -4.51 5.50 23.97
N ALA A 51 -5.31 4.80 23.17
CA ALA A 51 -4.82 3.84 22.19
C ALA A 51 -4.24 4.54 20.94
N MET A 52 -3.30 3.87 20.27
CA MET A 52 -2.86 4.29 18.94
C MET A 52 -4.03 4.20 17.95
N SER A 53 -4.19 5.21 17.10
CA SER A 53 -5.15 5.19 15.99
C SER A 53 -4.42 5.44 14.68
N GLY A 54 -4.37 4.41 13.84
CA GLY A 54 -3.61 4.40 12.59
C GLY A 54 -4.46 4.63 11.34
N GLY A 55 -5.78 4.43 11.44
CA GLY A 55 -6.67 4.43 10.28
C GLY A 55 -7.47 5.72 10.06
N GLY A 56 -7.51 6.62 11.04
CA GLY A 56 -8.34 7.82 11.00
C GLY A 56 -7.94 8.84 9.92
N GLY A 57 -8.89 9.70 9.53
CA GLY A 57 -8.64 10.76 8.55
C GLY A 57 -7.61 11.79 9.03
N GLU A 58 -7.55 12.05 10.34
CA GLU A 58 -6.53 12.85 10.98
C GLU A 58 -5.14 12.24 10.80
N GLN A 59 -5.03 10.91 10.84
CA GLN A 59 -3.77 10.21 10.59
C GLN A 59 -3.35 10.38 9.13
N ALA A 60 -4.28 10.21 8.17
CA ALA A 60 -3.98 10.40 6.76
C ALA A 60 -3.48 11.84 6.47
N LYS A 61 -4.16 12.84 7.02
CA LYS A 61 -3.76 14.26 6.93
C LYS A 61 -2.41 14.53 7.59
N LEU A 62 -2.16 13.94 8.76
CA LEU A 62 -0.93 14.09 9.52
C LEU A 62 0.27 13.50 8.76
N THR A 63 0.11 12.28 8.21
CA THR A 63 1.11 11.63 7.36
C THR A 63 1.40 12.48 6.12
N ALA A 64 0.38 12.93 5.39
CA ALA A 64 0.56 13.76 4.20
C ALA A 64 1.29 15.09 4.49
N ALA A 65 0.97 15.74 5.61
CA ALA A 65 1.67 16.95 6.04
C ALA A 65 3.16 16.68 6.36
N ALA A 66 3.47 15.55 6.98
CA ALA A 66 4.85 15.15 7.23
C ALA A 66 5.61 14.82 5.94
N MET A 67 4.96 14.18 4.96
CA MET A 67 5.56 13.92 3.63
C MET A 67 5.77 15.20 2.83
N SER A 68 4.88 16.19 2.98
CA SER A 68 5.10 17.52 2.40
C SER A 68 6.39 18.18 2.92
N MET A 69 6.79 17.92 4.17
CA MET A 69 8.07 18.38 4.68
C MET A 69 9.25 17.65 4.02
N ALA A 70 9.11 16.36 3.73
CA ALA A 70 10.12 15.61 2.99
C ALA A 70 10.36 16.22 1.60
N GLN A 71 9.26 16.55 0.90
CA GLN A 71 9.29 17.22 -0.39
C GLN A 71 9.94 18.62 -0.28
N PHE A 72 9.62 19.38 0.76
CA PHE A 72 10.23 20.69 1.01
C PHE A 72 11.75 20.61 1.18
N TYR A 73 12.27 19.60 1.90
CA TYR A 73 13.71 19.41 2.09
C TYR A 73 14.41 18.68 0.93
N GLY A 74 13.66 18.12 -0.02
CA GLY A 74 14.21 17.33 -1.12
C GLY A 74 14.94 16.07 -0.65
N LEU A 75 14.44 15.43 0.43
CA LEU A 75 15.07 14.26 1.03
C LEU A 75 14.32 12.96 0.67
N PRO A 76 15.03 11.84 0.42
CA PRO A 76 14.39 10.54 0.30
C PRO A 76 13.71 10.18 1.60
N ASN A 77 12.50 9.62 1.53
CA ASN A 77 11.61 9.56 2.67
C ASN A 77 10.94 8.20 2.89
N SER A 78 10.45 8.01 4.11
CA SER A 78 9.66 6.84 4.46
C SER A 78 8.60 7.21 5.48
N THR A 79 7.44 6.56 5.38
CA THR A 79 6.37 6.76 6.34
C THR A 79 5.61 5.48 6.66
N ILE A 80 4.69 5.60 7.62
CA ILE A 80 3.68 4.60 7.94
C ILE A 80 2.37 5.07 7.31
N ALA A 81 1.80 4.21 6.48
CA ALA A 81 0.43 4.28 5.97
C ALA A 81 -0.04 2.84 5.69
N GLY A 82 -1.36 2.62 5.60
CA GLY A 82 -1.93 1.27 5.49
C GLY A 82 -2.16 0.57 6.85
N ALA A 83 -2.00 1.29 7.95
CA ALA A 83 -2.47 0.85 9.27
C ALA A 83 -3.98 1.05 9.37
N THR A 84 -4.68 0.11 10.02
CA THR A 84 -6.12 0.22 10.34
C THR A 84 -6.34 -0.10 11.81
N ASP A 85 -7.38 0.51 12.39
CA ASP A 85 -7.85 0.23 13.73
C ASP A 85 -8.86 -0.94 13.74
N SER A 86 -9.28 -1.43 12.58
CA SER A 86 -10.11 -2.63 12.46
C SER A 86 -9.37 -3.86 12.95
N LYS A 87 -10.11 -4.80 13.53
CA LYS A 87 -9.55 -6.08 14.02
C LYS A 87 -9.55 -7.17 12.94
N VAL A 88 -10.32 -6.96 11.87
CA VAL A 88 -10.54 -7.92 10.80
C VAL A 88 -10.53 -7.21 9.44
N PRO A 89 -10.29 -7.93 8.32
CA PRO A 89 -10.29 -7.35 6.99
C PRO A 89 -11.72 -7.04 6.49
N ASP A 90 -12.39 -6.10 7.13
CA ASP A 90 -13.75 -5.66 6.83
C ASP A 90 -13.78 -4.32 6.05
N ALA A 91 -14.97 -3.73 5.94
CA ALA A 91 -15.14 -2.43 5.31
C ALA A 91 -14.31 -1.33 6.01
N GLN A 92 -14.16 -1.39 7.34
CA GLN A 92 -13.32 -0.46 8.09
C GLN A 92 -11.85 -0.58 7.68
N SER A 93 -11.32 -1.81 7.67
CA SER A 93 -9.96 -2.07 7.18
C SER A 93 -9.77 -1.51 5.77
N GLY A 94 -10.73 -1.71 4.87
CA GLY A 94 -10.64 -1.23 3.49
C GLY A 94 -10.55 0.30 3.39
N TYR A 95 -11.51 1.05 3.96
CA TYR A 95 -11.54 2.50 3.76
C TYR A 95 -10.40 3.24 4.48
N GLU A 96 -9.99 2.77 5.67
CA GLU A 96 -8.91 3.41 6.45
C GLU A 96 -7.56 3.27 5.75
N LYS A 97 -7.26 2.06 5.27
CA LYS A 97 -6.02 1.80 4.55
C LYS A 97 -5.98 2.52 3.21
N CYS A 98 -7.06 2.45 2.44
CA CYS A 98 -7.14 3.11 1.14
C CYS A 98 -6.91 4.62 1.27
N LEU A 99 -7.56 5.27 2.25
CA LEU A 99 -7.39 6.70 2.50
C LEU A 99 -5.94 7.05 2.88
N THR A 100 -5.37 6.35 3.86
CA THR A 100 -4.03 6.68 4.38
C THR A 100 -2.93 6.44 3.34
N VAL A 101 -2.97 5.31 2.62
CA VAL A 101 -1.98 5.00 1.58
C VAL A 101 -2.08 5.96 0.41
N THR A 102 -3.30 6.25 -0.07
CA THR A 102 -3.52 7.19 -1.17
C THR A 102 -2.98 8.57 -0.85
N LEU A 103 -3.30 9.12 0.33
CA LEU A 103 -2.82 10.44 0.73
C LEU A 103 -1.30 10.49 0.93
N ALA A 104 -0.70 9.42 1.48
CA ALA A 104 0.74 9.34 1.62
C ALA A 104 1.44 9.35 0.25
N LEU A 105 0.95 8.56 -0.70
CA LEU A 105 1.47 8.51 -2.07
C LEU A 105 1.32 9.87 -2.77
N GLN A 106 0.14 10.49 -2.70
CA GLN A 106 -0.11 11.81 -3.30
C GLN A 106 0.75 12.93 -2.69
N ALA A 107 1.17 12.78 -1.43
CA ALA A 107 2.08 13.70 -0.76
C ALA A 107 3.57 13.44 -1.07
N GLY A 108 3.88 12.46 -1.93
CA GLY A 108 5.23 12.15 -2.37
C GLY A 108 6.01 11.21 -1.43
N ALA A 109 5.33 10.25 -0.80
CA ALA A 109 6.02 9.22 -0.02
C ALA A 109 6.86 8.29 -0.92
N ASP A 110 8.15 8.08 -0.61
CA ASP A 110 8.99 7.15 -1.40
C ASP A 110 8.82 5.69 -0.92
N ILE A 111 8.75 5.47 0.40
CA ILE A 111 8.61 4.13 1.00
C ILE A 111 7.51 4.10 2.05
N ILE A 112 6.47 3.28 1.81
CA ILE A 112 5.38 3.04 2.76
C ILE A 112 5.58 1.68 3.45
N THR A 113 5.82 1.70 4.77
CA THR A 113 6.29 0.52 5.51
C THR A 113 5.19 -0.41 6.06
N GLN A 114 3.93 0.02 6.07
CA GLN A 114 2.79 -0.77 6.58
C GLN A 114 1.67 -0.88 5.55
N ALA A 115 2.03 -0.85 4.26
CA ALA A 115 1.08 -0.75 3.15
C ALA A 115 0.09 -1.92 3.07
N ALA A 116 0.45 -3.10 3.60
CA ALA A 116 -0.37 -4.31 3.55
C ALA A 116 -0.31 -5.12 4.84
N GLY A 117 -1.39 -5.87 5.11
CA GLY A 117 -1.50 -6.88 6.15
C GLY A 117 -1.79 -6.36 7.55
N ALA A 118 -1.36 -5.15 7.88
CA ALA A 118 -1.49 -4.57 9.22
C ALA A 118 -2.96 -4.47 9.67
N GLN A 119 -3.22 -4.82 10.94
CA GLN A 119 -4.53 -4.80 11.58
C GLN A 119 -4.40 -4.33 13.04
N ALA A 120 -5.54 -4.03 13.66
CA ALA A 120 -5.70 -3.74 15.08
C ALA A 120 -4.71 -2.70 15.60
N SER A 121 -4.58 -1.56 14.91
CA SER A 121 -3.68 -0.46 15.28
C SER A 121 -2.22 -0.92 15.42
N LEU A 122 -1.75 -1.71 14.44
CA LEU A 122 -0.43 -2.35 14.39
C LEU A 122 -0.19 -3.46 15.44
N MET A 123 -1.22 -3.94 16.14
CA MET A 123 -1.08 -5.05 17.09
C MET A 123 -1.12 -6.43 16.45
N GLY A 124 -1.44 -6.54 15.16
CA GLY A 124 -1.46 -7.80 14.44
C GLY A 124 -1.38 -7.63 12.93
N ALA A 125 -1.25 -8.77 12.24
CA ALA A 125 -1.35 -8.86 10.80
C ALA A 125 -2.30 -10.00 10.42
N SER A 126 -2.99 -9.85 9.28
CA SER A 126 -3.82 -10.91 8.69
C SER A 126 -3.25 -11.30 7.33
N LEU A 127 -3.16 -12.61 7.08
CA LEU A 127 -2.74 -13.15 5.78
C LEU A 127 -3.76 -12.82 4.70
N GLU A 128 -5.05 -12.91 5.02
CA GLU A 128 -6.13 -12.50 4.13
C GLU A 128 -6.04 -11.00 3.83
N ALA A 129 -5.72 -10.17 4.83
CA ALA A 129 -5.48 -8.74 4.60
C ALA A 129 -4.31 -8.50 3.65
N TYR A 130 -3.22 -9.28 3.68
CA TYR A 130 -2.15 -9.12 2.70
C TYR A 130 -2.65 -9.33 1.27
N ILE A 131 -3.51 -10.33 1.03
CA ILE A 131 -4.09 -10.57 -0.31
C ILE A 131 -5.05 -9.45 -0.71
N ILE A 132 -5.92 -9.01 0.21
CA ILE A 132 -6.88 -7.93 -0.04
C ILE A 132 -6.17 -6.61 -0.30
N ASP A 133 -5.20 -6.28 0.54
CA ASP A 133 -4.44 -5.06 0.43
C ASP A 133 -3.60 -5.06 -0.85
N ASN A 134 -3.14 -6.19 -1.37
CA ASN A 134 -2.42 -6.26 -2.65
C ASN A 134 -3.29 -5.75 -3.83
N ASP A 135 -4.56 -6.15 -3.90
CA ASP A 135 -5.50 -5.65 -4.92
C ASP A 135 -5.81 -4.15 -4.73
N MET A 136 -5.97 -3.72 -3.47
CA MET A 136 -6.15 -2.30 -3.13
C MET A 136 -4.93 -1.47 -3.56
N LEU A 137 -3.71 -1.93 -3.24
CA LEU A 137 -2.45 -1.26 -3.58
C LEU A 137 -2.24 -1.21 -5.09
N GLY A 138 -2.54 -2.29 -5.81
CA GLY A 138 -2.54 -2.28 -7.27
C GLY A 138 -3.49 -1.23 -7.84
N SER A 139 -4.70 -1.12 -7.28
CA SER A 139 -5.68 -0.10 -7.68
C SER A 139 -5.20 1.32 -7.37
N ILE A 140 -4.56 1.54 -6.21
CA ILE A 140 -3.96 2.83 -5.86
C ILE A 140 -2.84 3.16 -6.86
N LEU A 141 -1.91 2.25 -7.11
CA LEU A 141 -0.81 2.49 -8.05
C LEU A 141 -1.34 2.80 -9.46
N SER A 142 -2.31 2.02 -9.95
CA SER A 142 -2.96 2.26 -11.24
C SER A 142 -3.66 3.62 -11.29
N ALA A 143 -4.30 4.07 -10.22
CA ALA A 143 -4.94 5.39 -10.17
C ALA A 143 -3.95 6.56 -10.18
N HIS A 144 -2.66 6.30 -9.93
CA HIS A 144 -1.60 7.32 -9.88
C HIS A 144 -0.57 7.17 -11.01
N THR A 145 -0.90 6.41 -12.06
CA THR A 145 -0.13 6.44 -13.32
C THR A 145 -0.44 7.71 -14.09
N ALA A 146 0.55 8.24 -14.82
CA ALA A 146 0.33 9.39 -15.69
C ALA A 146 -0.69 9.07 -16.79
N ILE A 147 -1.54 10.04 -17.10
CA ILE A 147 -2.46 9.95 -18.26
C ILE A 147 -1.68 10.39 -19.49
N ASP A 148 -1.51 9.48 -20.45
CA ASP A 148 -0.91 9.81 -21.74
C ASP A 148 -1.92 10.56 -22.61
N VAL A 149 -1.56 11.78 -23.02
CA VAL A 149 -2.41 12.66 -23.81
C VAL A 149 -1.72 12.93 -25.13
N SER A 150 -2.17 12.24 -26.17
CA SER A 150 -1.68 12.35 -27.54
C SER A 150 -2.83 12.27 -28.55
N PRO A 151 -2.61 12.60 -29.83
CA PRO A 151 -3.60 12.35 -30.88
C PRO A 151 -4.06 10.88 -30.94
N GLU A 152 -3.17 9.95 -30.65
CA GLU A 152 -3.44 8.51 -30.61
C GLU A 152 -4.32 8.13 -29.43
N THR A 153 -4.04 8.62 -28.21
CA THR A 153 -4.87 8.28 -27.02
C THR A 153 -6.20 9.01 -26.99
N LEU A 154 -6.29 10.18 -27.63
CA LEU A 154 -7.57 10.88 -27.84
C LEU A 154 -8.44 10.20 -28.90
N ASN A 155 -7.84 9.58 -29.91
CA ASN A 155 -8.48 8.91 -31.05
C ASN A 155 -9.84 9.49 -31.48
N LEU A 156 -9.84 10.75 -31.92
CA LEU A 156 -11.06 11.45 -32.36
C LEU A 156 -11.75 10.72 -33.53
N THR A 157 -10.99 10.00 -34.36
CA THR A 157 -11.50 9.20 -35.47
C THR A 157 -12.37 8.04 -34.96
N ALA A 158 -11.90 7.28 -33.97
CA ALA A 158 -12.71 6.22 -33.36
C ALA A 158 -13.96 6.80 -32.69
N MET A 159 -13.85 7.97 -32.05
CA MET A 159 -15.02 8.65 -31.47
C MET A 159 -16.08 8.97 -32.53
N GLN A 160 -15.67 9.56 -33.66
CA GLN A 160 -16.58 9.84 -34.77
C GLN A 160 -17.19 8.56 -35.35
N ALA A 161 -16.40 7.50 -35.50
CA ALA A 161 -16.87 6.21 -35.99
C ALA A 161 -17.92 5.58 -35.06
N ALA A 162 -17.69 5.61 -33.74
CA ALA A 162 -18.66 5.12 -32.76
C ALA A 162 -19.96 5.93 -32.78
N ILE A 163 -19.89 7.26 -32.85
CA ILE A 163 -21.07 8.16 -32.89
C ILE A 163 -21.91 7.92 -34.14
N THR A 164 -21.27 7.72 -35.29
CA THR A 164 -21.97 7.55 -36.58
C THR A 164 -22.34 6.10 -36.89
N GLY A 165 -21.86 5.14 -36.08
CA GLY A 165 -21.98 3.70 -36.31
C GLY A 165 -22.72 2.98 -35.17
N ALA A 166 -22.05 2.00 -34.56
CA ALA A 166 -22.63 1.08 -33.58
C ALA A 166 -23.01 1.73 -32.23
N GLY A 167 -22.57 2.97 -31.97
CA GLY A 167 -22.84 3.69 -30.72
C GLY A 167 -21.96 3.26 -29.54
N HIS A 168 -20.96 2.40 -29.74
CA HIS A 168 -20.03 1.94 -28.69
C HIS A 168 -18.66 1.53 -29.28
N PHE A 169 -17.67 1.33 -28.41
CA PHE A 169 -16.30 0.94 -28.79
C PHE A 169 -15.97 -0.55 -28.57
N LEU A 170 -16.89 -1.34 -28.01
CA LEU A 170 -16.61 -2.73 -27.55
C LEU A 170 -16.02 -3.67 -28.62
N GLY A 171 -16.36 -3.45 -29.89
CA GLY A 171 -15.84 -4.27 -31.00
C GLY A 171 -14.58 -3.73 -31.66
N GLU A 172 -14.05 -2.60 -31.19
CA GLU A 172 -12.90 -1.95 -31.81
C GLU A 172 -11.59 -2.64 -31.44
N ALA A 173 -10.70 -2.76 -32.44
CA ALA A 173 -9.40 -3.41 -32.25
C ALA A 173 -8.55 -2.74 -31.17
N GLU A 174 -8.64 -1.40 -31.05
CA GLU A 174 -7.93 -0.67 -30.01
C GLU A 174 -8.47 -0.96 -28.61
N THR A 175 -9.78 -1.12 -28.44
CA THR A 175 -10.36 -1.50 -27.14
C THR A 175 -9.79 -2.85 -26.70
N LEU A 176 -9.77 -3.84 -27.59
CA LEU A 176 -9.19 -5.15 -27.28
C LEU A 176 -7.68 -5.07 -26.98
N ALA A 177 -6.93 -4.27 -27.74
CA ALA A 177 -5.50 -4.09 -27.52
C ALA A 177 -5.21 -3.46 -26.15
N ARG A 178 -6.04 -2.49 -25.73
CA ARG A 178 -5.86 -1.75 -24.47
C ARG A 178 -6.33 -2.51 -23.23
N MET A 179 -7.16 -3.54 -23.37
CA MET A 179 -7.64 -4.35 -22.24
C MET A 179 -6.50 -4.83 -21.34
N ASN A 180 -5.37 -5.23 -21.90
CA ASN A 180 -4.24 -5.77 -21.13
C ASN A 180 -3.11 -4.75 -20.89
N SER A 181 -3.15 -3.56 -21.49
CA SER A 181 -2.14 -2.52 -21.29
C SER A 181 -2.58 -1.45 -20.30
N ASP A 182 -3.85 -1.04 -20.37
CA ASP A 182 -4.34 0.17 -19.69
C ASP A 182 -5.17 -0.18 -18.44
N PHE A 183 -5.67 -1.42 -18.34
CA PHE A 183 -6.53 -1.86 -17.25
C PHE A 183 -5.81 -2.84 -16.33
N LEU A 184 -5.88 -2.54 -15.03
CA LEU A 184 -5.58 -3.52 -14.00
C LEU A 184 -6.86 -4.29 -13.63
N TYR A 185 -6.82 -5.61 -13.79
CA TYR A 185 -7.84 -6.51 -13.31
C TYR A 185 -7.49 -7.01 -11.91
N PRO A 186 -8.41 -6.89 -10.94
CA PRO A 186 -8.17 -7.35 -9.57
C PRO A 186 -8.05 -8.88 -9.53
N GLN A 187 -7.22 -9.41 -8.63
CA GLN A 187 -7.05 -10.85 -8.45
C GLN A 187 -8.19 -11.44 -7.61
N ILE A 188 -8.68 -10.72 -6.60
CA ILE A 188 -9.76 -11.15 -5.70
C ILE A 188 -10.98 -10.22 -5.72
N GLY A 189 -10.86 -9.00 -6.27
CA GLY A 189 -12.00 -8.13 -6.52
C GLY A 189 -12.99 -8.76 -7.51
N ASP A 190 -14.27 -8.81 -7.15
CA ASP A 190 -15.30 -9.42 -8.00
C ASP A 190 -16.04 -8.36 -8.82
N ARG A 191 -16.00 -8.50 -10.14
CA ARG A 191 -16.68 -7.63 -11.11
C ARG A 191 -17.79 -8.35 -11.89
N ARG A 192 -18.12 -9.59 -11.51
CA ARG A 192 -19.16 -10.39 -12.17
C ARG A 192 -20.55 -9.78 -11.93
N SER A 193 -21.50 -10.17 -12.76
CA SER A 193 -22.91 -9.85 -12.51
C SER A 193 -23.40 -10.55 -11.23
N ILE A 194 -24.49 -10.05 -10.66
CA ILE A 194 -25.08 -10.62 -9.43
C ILE A 194 -25.44 -12.11 -9.63
N ALA A 195 -26.01 -12.45 -10.79
CA ALA A 195 -26.39 -13.83 -11.09
C ALA A 195 -25.17 -14.76 -11.14
N GLU A 196 -24.12 -14.37 -11.87
CA GLU A 196 -22.87 -15.14 -11.94
C GLU A 196 -22.17 -15.28 -10.58
N TRP A 197 -22.20 -14.23 -9.76
CA TRP A 197 -21.65 -14.27 -8.40
C TRP A 197 -22.44 -15.24 -7.49
N GLN A 198 -23.78 -15.24 -7.59
CA GLN A 198 -24.65 -16.17 -6.86
C GLN A 198 -24.43 -17.62 -7.32
N ASP A 199 -24.38 -17.85 -8.63
CA ASP A 199 -24.13 -19.18 -9.20
C ASP A 199 -22.74 -19.71 -8.84
N ALA A 200 -21.77 -18.81 -8.63
CA ALA A 200 -20.43 -19.14 -8.16
C ALA A 200 -20.31 -19.24 -6.61
N GLY A 201 -21.43 -19.29 -5.89
CA GLY A 201 -21.48 -19.56 -4.45
C GLY A 201 -21.55 -18.32 -3.55
N GLY A 202 -21.65 -17.11 -4.10
CA GLY A 202 -21.87 -15.90 -3.30
C GLY A 202 -20.72 -15.52 -2.38
N LEU A 203 -19.47 -15.83 -2.78
CA LEU A 203 -18.29 -15.64 -1.94
C LEU A 203 -18.01 -14.15 -1.66
N THR A 204 -17.61 -13.84 -0.43
CA THR A 204 -17.11 -12.52 -0.06
C THR A 204 -15.66 -12.33 -0.50
N VAL A 205 -15.16 -11.09 -0.38
CA VAL A 205 -13.72 -10.82 -0.63
C VAL A 205 -12.83 -11.55 0.37
N TRP A 206 -13.31 -11.75 1.61
CA TRP A 206 -12.57 -12.47 2.64
C TRP A 206 -12.46 -13.95 2.29
N ASP A 207 -13.55 -14.58 1.83
CA ASP A 207 -13.55 -16.00 1.45
C ASP A 207 -12.53 -16.28 0.33
N ARG A 208 -12.53 -15.44 -0.72
CA ARG A 208 -11.56 -15.56 -1.82
C ARG A 208 -10.13 -15.31 -1.37
N ALA A 209 -9.90 -14.33 -0.50
CA ALA A 209 -8.59 -14.08 0.07
C ALA A 209 -8.11 -15.27 0.91
N HIS A 210 -8.99 -15.88 1.71
CA HIS A 210 -8.68 -17.06 2.52
C HIS A 210 -8.31 -18.27 1.66
N GLU A 211 -9.05 -18.53 0.59
CA GLU A 211 -8.71 -19.57 -0.40
C GLU A 211 -7.32 -19.33 -1.02
N GLN A 212 -7.02 -18.09 -1.39
CA GLN A 212 -5.72 -17.73 -1.97
C GLN A 212 -4.57 -17.88 -0.95
N VAL A 213 -4.78 -17.50 0.30
CA VAL A 213 -3.80 -17.72 1.38
C VAL A 213 -3.48 -19.21 1.50
N ARG A 214 -4.51 -20.06 1.57
CA ARG A 214 -4.31 -21.51 1.66
C ARG A 214 -3.56 -22.05 0.46
N ALA A 215 -3.93 -21.64 -0.75
CA ALA A 215 -3.24 -22.06 -1.96
C ALA A 215 -1.75 -21.69 -1.96
N ILE A 216 -1.41 -20.49 -1.47
CA ILE A 216 0.00 -20.03 -1.36
C ILE A 216 0.75 -20.83 -0.30
N LEU A 217 0.15 -21.08 0.86
CA LEU A 217 0.80 -21.80 1.96
C LEU A 217 0.95 -23.31 1.70
N ASP A 218 0.03 -23.90 0.94
CA ASP A 218 0.08 -25.31 0.55
C ASP A 218 1.05 -25.56 -0.63
N ALA A 219 1.48 -24.50 -1.33
CA ALA A 219 2.45 -24.60 -2.42
C ALA A 219 3.87 -24.91 -1.89
N PRO A 220 4.69 -25.69 -2.63
CA PRO A 220 6.07 -25.92 -2.23
C PRO A 220 6.84 -24.60 -2.18
N PRO A 221 7.69 -24.39 -1.15
CA PRO A 221 8.43 -23.14 -1.00
C PRO A 221 9.37 -22.93 -2.20
N ALA A 222 9.44 -21.70 -2.68
CA ALA A 222 10.38 -21.33 -3.74
C ALA A 222 11.82 -21.33 -3.19
N ASP A 223 12.71 -22.07 -3.84
CA ASP A 223 14.14 -22.00 -3.53
C ASP A 223 14.75 -20.76 -4.19
N VAL A 224 14.81 -19.67 -3.42
CA VAL A 224 15.27 -18.35 -3.90
C VAL A 224 16.68 -18.00 -3.44
N ILE A 225 17.32 -18.86 -2.64
CA ILE A 225 18.66 -18.62 -2.08
C ILE A 225 19.60 -19.71 -2.55
N ALA A 226 20.70 -19.34 -3.21
CA ALA A 226 21.72 -20.30 -3.62
C ALA A 226 22.22 -21.13 -2.43
N SER A 227 22.34 -22.45 -2.59
CA SER A 227 22.66 -23.39 -1.52
C SER A 227 23.94 -23.02 -0.75
N SER A 228 24.97 -22.51 -1.45
CA SER A 228 26.21 -22.04 -0.81
C SER A 228 26.00 -20.87 0.15
N THR A 229 25.01 -20.02 -0.12
CA THR A 229 24.64 -18.91 0.76
C THR A 229 23.85 -19.42 1.96
N THR A 230 22.92 -20.35 1.72
CA THR A 230 22.17 -21.04 2.77
C THR A 230 23.09 -21.75 3.77
N ASP A 231 24.06 -22.53 3.28
CA ASP A 231 25.03 -23.25 4.11
C ASP A 231 25.85 -22.28 4.97
N ARG A 232 26.31 -21.18 4.37
CA ARG A 232 27.06 -20.14 5.09
C ARG A 232 26.22 -19.48 6.18
N ILE A 233 24.94 -19.22 5.92
CA ILE A 233 24.02 -18.64 6.92
C ILE A 233 23.82 -19.63 8.08
N ILE A 234 23.55 -20.89 7.76
CA ILE A 234 23.38 -21.97 8.73
C ILE A 234 24.62 -22.09 9.63
N GLU A 235 25.82 -22.12 9.04
CA GLU A 235 27.07 -22.20 9.78
C GLU A 235 27.33 -20.95 10.64
N THR A 236 27.17 -19.76 10.06
CA THR A 236 27.47 -18.49 10.74
C THR A 236 26.60 -18.29 11.98
N PHE A 237 25.32 -18.67 11.91
CA PHE A 237 24.34 -18.43 12.97
C PHE A 237 23.96 -19.69 13.77
N GLY A 238 24.53 -20.86 13.45
CA GLY A 238 24.22 -22.13 14.12
C GLY A 238 22.76 -22.55 13.99
N LEU A 239 22.14 -22.32 12.82
CA LEU A 239 20.74 -22.66 12.57
C LEU A 239 20.59 -24.15 12.20
N PRO A 240 19.41 -24.77 12.41
CA PRO A 240 19.14 -26.11 11.88
C PRO A 240 19.04 -26.09 10.34
N ALA A 241 19.26 -27.24 9.71
CA ALA A 241 19.08 -27.38 8.27
C ALA A 241 17.64 -27.06 7.85
N LEU A 242 17.47 -26.40 6.71
CA LEU A 242 16.15 -26.11 6.16
C LEU A 242 15.37 -27.42 5.93
N GLY A 243 14.11 -27.46 6.38
CA GLY A 243 13.21 -28.62 6.20
C GLY A 243 13.14 -29.61 7.37
N THR A 244 13.76 -29.32 8.52
CA THR A 244 13.63 -30.15 9.75
C THR A 244 12.54 -29.67 10.71
N TYR A 245 11.56 -28.89 10.24
CA TYR A 245 10.43 -28.38 11.05
C TYR A 245 9.13 -29.07 10.69
#